data_AF-A0A833SP47-F1
#
_entry.id   AF-A0A833SP47-F1
#
_cell.length_a   1.000
_cell.length_b   1.000
_cell.length_c   1.000
_cell.angle_alpha   90.00
_cell.angle_beta   90.00
_cell.angle_gamma   90.00
#
_symmetry.space_group_name_H-M   'P 1'
#
loop_
_entity.id
_entity.type
_entity.pdbx_description
1 polymer ?
#
loop_
_entity_poly.entity_id
_entity_poly.type
_entity_poly.pdbx_seq_one_letter_code
_entity_poly.pdbx_strand_id
1 'polypeptide(L)'
;MPANKDTYAYSYDTLGKIHFRCKQGGSERKQLPNSGYSNLMAHLTLKHEDFKSQYGASLSSNAGRHQDYGFVSEETSYRFQWMCWAVDRIMSLS
;
A
#
# COMPACT_ATOMS: atom_id res chain seq x y z
N MET A 1 6.49 -8.26 -11.28
CA MET A 1 5.42 -7.72 -10.41
C MET A 1 4.14 -8.44 -10.80
N PRO A 2 3.46 -9.14 -9.88
CA PRO A 2 2.15 -9.73 -10.21
C PRO A 2 1.22 -8.62 -10.69
N ALA A 3 0.36 -8.94 -11.66
CA ALA A 3 -0.57 -7.94 -12.17
C ALA A 3 -1.44 -7.45 -11.01
N ASN A 4 -1.68 -6.14 -10.92
CA ASN A 4 -2.51 -5.49 -9.87
C ASN A 4 -3.83 -6.25 -9.60
N LYS A 5 -4.36 -6.93 -10.62
CA LYS A 5 -5.56 -7.78 -10.57
C LYS A 5 -5.45 -8.96 -9.60
N ASP A 6 -4.30 -9.61 -9.53
CA ASP A 6 -4.09 -10.83 -8.73
C ASP A 6 -3.92 -10.49 -7.24
N THR A 7 -3.38 -9.30 -6.95
CA THR A 7 -3.13 -8.82 -5.59
C THR A 7 -4.39 -8.63 -4.77
N TYR A 8 -5.47 -8.09 -5.37
CA TYR A 8 -6.71 -7.86 -4.62
C TYR A 8 -7.68 -9.03 -4.64
N ALA A 9 -7.62 -9.87 -5.67
CA ALA A 9 -8.49 -11.04 -5.79
C ALA A 9 -8.27 -12.03 -4.64
N TYR A 10 -7.06 -12.07 -4.06
CA TYR A 10 -6.76 -12.88 -2.88
C TYR A 10 -7.57 -12.42 -1.66
N SER A 11 -7.66 -11.11 -1.41
CA SER A 11 -8.24 -10.55 -0.18
C SER A 11 -9.68 -10.06 -0.33
N TYR A 12 -10.15 -9.79 -1.55
CA TYR A 12 -11.46 -9.17 -1.82
C TYR A 12 -12.24 -9.85 -2.94
N ASP A 13 -13.56 -9.88 -2.77
CA ASP A 13 -14.51 -10.13 -3.85
C ASP A 13 -14.88 -8.81 -4.54
N THR A 14 -15.01 -8.85 -5.87
CA THR A 14 -15.39 -7.68 -6.67
C THR A 14 -16.92 -7.58 -6.74
N LEU A 15 -17.51 -6.53 -6.17
CA LEU A 15 -18.96 -6.28 -6.21
C LEU A 15 -19.38 -5.36 -7.37
N GLY A 16 -18.41 -4.78 -8.07
CA GLY A 16 -18.60 -3.88 -9.21
C GLY A 16 -17.29 -3.22 -9.61
N LYS A 17 -17.31 -2.26 -10.54
CA LYS A 17 -16.07 -1.62 -11.05
C LYS A 17 -15.24 -0.92 -9.96
N ILE A 18 -15.89 -0.40 -8.92
CA ILE A 18 -15.26 0.40 -7.85
C ILE A 18 -15.61 -0.09 -6.44
N HIS A 19 -16.31 -1.23 -6.29
CA HIS A 19 -16.74 -1.74 -4.99
C HIS A 19 -16.19 -3.13 -4.74
N PHE A 20 -15.66 -3.34 -3.54
CA PHE A 20 -14.94 -4.56 -3.15
C PHE A 20 -15.34 -4.98 -1.74
N ARG A 21 -15.44 -6.29 -1.48
CA ARG A 21 -15.79 -6.84 -0.16
C ARG A 21 -14.65 -7.69 0.39
N CYS A 22 -14.21 -7.42 1.62
CA CYS A 22 -13.14 -8.17 2.28
C CYS A 22 -13.60 -9.60 2.57
N LYS A 23 -12.78 -10.60 2.21
CA LYS A 23 -13.10 -12.02 2.44
C LYS A 23 -12.97 -12.44 3.90
N GLN A 24 -12.08 -11.83 4.68
CA GLN A 24 -11.89 -12.18 6.09
C GLN A 24 -12.91 -11.52 7.02
N GLY A 25 -13.28 -10.26 6.77
CA GLY A 25 -14.08 -9.45 7.68
C GLY A 25 -15.41 -8.95 7.11
N GLY A 26 -15.71 -9.25 5.84
CA GLY A 26 -16.95 -8.83 5.17
C GLY A 26 -17.07 -7.32 4.90
N SER A 27 -16.15 -6.49 5.40
CA SER A 27 -16.20 -5.04 5.22
C SER A 27 -16.12 -4.65 3.75
N GLU A 28 -16.93 -3.68 3.35
CA GLU A 28 -16.95 -3.16 1.99
C GLU A 28 -16.03 -1.94 1.86
N ARG A 29 -15.40 -1.85 0.69
CA ARG A 29 -14.53 -0.74 0.32
C ARG A 29 -14.92 -0.21 -1.04
N LYS A 30 -14.94 1.11 -1.13
CA LYS A 30 -15.20 1.84 -2.38
C LYS A 30 -13.93 2.52 -2.85
N GLN A 31 -13.65 2.39 -4.14
CA GLN A 31 -12.60 3.13 -4.82
C GLN A 31 -13.12 4.54 -5.11
N LEU A 32 -12.41 5.56 -4.60
CA LEU A 32 -12.77 6.96 -4.82
C LEU A 32 -12.30 7.46 -6.21
N PRO A 33 -13.07 8.34 -6.88
CA PRO A 33 -12.68 8.92 -8.16
C PRO A 33 -11.59 9.98 -7.96
N ASN A 34 -10.39 9.74 -8.51
CA ASN A 34 -9.17 10.57 -8.41
C ASN A 34 -8.66 10.74 -6.96
N SER A 35 -7.43 10.43 -6.59
CA SER A 35 -6.23 10.02 -7.29
C SER A 35 -5.41 9.15 -6.35
N GLY A 36 -4.78 8.08 -6.82
CA GLY A 36 -3.71 7.41 -6.07
C GLY A 36 -2.57 8.35 -5.71
N TYR A 37 -1.46 7.77 -5.22
CA TYR A 37 -0.22 8.44 -4.83
C TYR A 37 0.50 9.30 -5.91
N SER A 38 -0.18 9.68 -7.00
CA SER A 38 0.20 10.81 -7.87
C SER A 38 0.54 12.10 -7.10
N ASN A 39 0.17 12.21 -5.81
CA ASN A 39 0.56 13.32 -4.96
C ASN A 39 1.30 12.91 -3.67
N LEU A 40 1.92 11.72 -3.56
CA LEU A 40 2.73 11.41 -2.35
C LEU A 40 3.82 12.45 -2.19
N MET A 41 4.57 12.63 -3.28
CA MET A 41 5.79 13.40 -3.26
C MET A 41 5.48 14.86 -3.07
N ALA A 42 4.42 15.38 -3.70
CA ALA A 42 4.01 16.75 -3.49
C ALA A 42 3.29 16.97 -2.13
N HIS A 43 2.59 15.96 -1.58
CA HIS A 43 2.10 16.01 -0.19
C HIS A 43 3.26 16.05 0.82
N LEU A 44 4.25 15.16 0.69
CA LEU A 44 5.44 15.15 1.54
C LEU A 44 6.21 16.46 1.39
N THR A 45 6.39 16.96 0.17
CA THR A 45 7.08 18.25 -0.05
C THR A 45 6.30 19.42 0.55
N LEU A 46 4.96 19.38 0.55
CA LEU A 46 4.11 20.45 1.09
C LEU A 46 3.96 20.42 2.62
N LYS A 47 3.96 19.23 3.23
CA LYS A 47 3.62 19.02 4.65
C LYS A 47 4.82 18.60 5.51
N HIS A 48 5.87 18.10 4.89
CA HIS A 48 7.06 17.53 5.53
C HIS A 48 8.32 17.96 4.76
N GLU A 49 8.66 19.25 4.80
CA GLU A 49 9.80 19.81 4.06
C GLU A 49 11.13 19.09 4.35
N ASP A 50 11.25 18.52 5.56
CA ASP A 50 12.43 17.80 6.05
C ASP A 50 12.40 16.29 5.76
N PHE A 51 11.36 15.76 5.08
CA PHE A 51 11.22 14.31 4.88
C PHE A 51 12.45 13.69 4.20
N LYS A 52 13.09 14.41 3.27
CA LYS A 52 14.29 13.91 2.57
C LYS A 52 15.46 13.72 3.53
N SER A 53 15.63 14.66 4.47
CA SER A 53 16.68 14.61 5.48
C SER A 53 16.42 13.49 6.49
N GLN A 54 15.17 13.40 6.98
CA GLN A 54 14.77 12.32 7.88
C GLN A 54 14.90 10.93 7.23
N TYR A 55 14.55 10.81 5.94
CA TYR A 55 14.71 9.57 5.19
C TYR A 55 16.18 9.20 4.97
N GLY A 56 17.06 10.18 4.69
CA GLY A 56 18.50 9.95 4.62
C GLY A 56 19.09 9.49 5.95
N ALA A 57 18.67 10.11 7.05
CA ALA A 57 19.08 9.75 8.41
C ALA A 57 18.55 8.38 8.83
N SER A 58 17.33 8.00 8.41
CA SER A 58 16.76 6.69 8.69
C SER A 58 17.46 5.59 7.88
N LEU A 59 17.87 5.87 6.64
CA LEU A 59 18.70 4.96 5.83
C LEU A 59 20.10 4.75 6.42
N SER A 60 20.72 5.82 6.94
CA SER A 60 22.05 5.71 7.55
C SER A 60 22.03 5.04 8.93
N SER A 61 20.95 5.19 9.69
CA SER A 61 20.75 4.55 11.00
C SER A 61 20.19 3.13 10.92
N ASN A 62 19.32 2.83 9.94
CA ASN A 62 18.81 1.48 9.66
C ASN A 62 19.63 0.74 8.61
N ALA A 63 20.96 0.87 8.66
CA ALA A 63 21.88 0.13 7.82
C ALA A 63 21.93 -1.40 8.11
N GLY A 64 20.83 -1.98 8.60
CA GLY A 64 20.61 -3.42 8.48
C GLY A 64 20.53 -3.75 7.00
N ARG A 65 21.36 -4.68 6.53
CA ARG A 65 21.25 -5.18 5.16
C ARG A 65 19.82 -5.70 5.03
N HIS A 66 19.17 -5.49 3.90
CA HIS A 66 17.82 -6.03 3.66
C HIS A 66 17.75 -7.56 3.91
N GLN A 67 18.91 -8.23 3.83
CA GLN A 67 19.18 -9.64 4.15
C GLN A 67 19.05 -9.99 5.65
N ASP A 68 19.25 -9.03 6.55
CA ASP A 68 19.19 -9.20 8.01
C ASP A 68 17.75 -9.38 8.51
N TYR A 69 16.76 -9.00 7.69
CA TYR A 69 15.33 -9.17 7.97
C TYR A 69 14.80 -10.56 7.58
N GLY A 70 15.65 -11.43 7.03
CA GLY A 70 15.28 -12.79 6.61
C GLY A 70 14.37 -12.84 5.37
N PHE A 71 13.90 -14.04 5.02
CA PHE A 71 12.91 -14.21 3.97
C PHE A 71 11.55 -13.70 4.46
N VAL A 72 10.96 -12.77 3.71
CA VAL A 72 9.58 -12.32 3.93
C VAL A 72 8.66 -13.50 3.65
N SER A 73 7.86 -13.89 4.64
CA SER A 73 6.87 -14.97 4.44
C SER A 73 5.90 -14.59 3.32
N GLU A 74 5.36 -15.59 2.63
CA GLU A 74 4.41 -15.35 1.54
C GLU A 74 3.21 -14.51 2.00
N GLU A 75 2.72 -14.79 3.22
CA GLU A 75 1.68 -14.00 3.88
C GLU A 75 2.09 -12.53 4.09
N THR A 76 3.33 -12.27 4.50
CA THR A 76 3.83 -10.91 4.73
C THR A 76 3.97 -10.15 3.40
N SER A 77 4.40 -10.85 2.35
CA SER A 77 4.43 -10.31 0.99
C SER A 77 3.03 -9.95 0.50
N TYR A 78 2.04 -10.83 0.71
CA TYR A 78 0.64 -10.54 0.36
C TYR A 78 0.07 -9.37 1.15
N ARG A 79 0.38 -9.24 2.45
CA ARG A 79 -0.04 -8.09 3.27
C ARG A 79 0.60 -6.79 2.78
N PHE A 80 1.88 -6.80 2.42
CA PHE A 80 2.56 -5.63 1.86
C PHE A 80 1.96 -5.23 0.51
N GLN A 81 1.73 -6.18 -0.38
CA GLN A 81 1.09 -5.91 -1.67
C GLN A 81 -0.36 -5.43 -1.50
N TRP A 82 -1.10 -5.95 -0.50
CA TRP A 82 -2.42 -5.43 -0.13
C TRP A 82 -2.35 -3.97 0.33
N MET A 83 -1.37 -3.63 1.19
CA MET A 83 -1.16 -2.25 1.62
C MET A 83 -0.93 -1.37 0.41
N CYS A 84 0.07 -1.67 -0.44
CA CYS A 84 0.35 -0.93 -1.67
C CYS A 84 -0.89 -0.79 -2.56
N TRP A 85 -1.69 -1.84 -2.72
CA TRP A 85 -2.91 -1.79 -3.51
C TRP A 85 -3.98 -0.86 -2.93
N ALA A 86 -4.23 -0.91 -1.61
CA ALA A 86 -5.24 -0.07 -0.96
C ALA A 86 -4.85 1.41 -0.98
N VAL A 87 -3.55 1.65 -0.83
CA VAL A 87 -2.80 2.91 -0.88
C VAL A 87 -2.87 3.51 -2.29
N ASP A 88 -2.44 2.79 -3.32
CA ASP A 88 -2.40 3.26 -4.72
C ASP A 88 -3.78 3.55 -5.29
N ARG A 89 -4.84 2.91 -4.77
CA ARG A 89 -6.21 3.07 -5.28
C ARG A 89 -7.14 3.90 -4.39
N ILE A 90 -6.66 4.40 -3.25
CA ILE A 90 -7.46 5.06 -2.21
C ILE A 90 -8.78 4.30 -1.96
N MET A 91 -8.64 3.17 -1.28
CA MET A 91 -9.76 2.30 -0.95
C MET A 91 -10.38 2.69 0.41
N SER A 92 -11.35 3.61 0.39
CA SER A 92 -12.06 4.02 1.61
C SER A 92 -12.98 2.92 2.13
N LEU A 93 -13.12 2.83 3.45
CA LEU A 93 -14.20 2.04 4.06
C LEU A 93 -15.53 2.67 3.64
N SER A 94 -16.47 1.83 3.22
CA SER A 94 -17.84 2.25 2.93
C SER A 94 -18.72 2.21 4.17
#